data_AF-R7LP79-F1
#
_entry.id   AF-R7LP79-F1
#
_cell.length_a   1.000
_cell.length_b   1.000
_cell.length_c   1.000
_cell.angle_alpha   90.00
_cell.angle_beta   90.00
_cell.angle_gamma   90.00
#
_symmetry.space_group_name_H-M   'P 1'
#
loop_
_entity.id
_entity.type
_entity.pdbx_description
1 polymer ?
#
loop_
_entity_poly.entity_id
_entity_poly.type
_entity_poly.pdbx_seq_one_letter_code
_entity_poly.pdbx_strand_id
1 'polypeptide(L)'
;MYFDTKKEVEKTKKIMKNPKLEIEDARRGLEKLQQYIKKLKEQGTEDEKIRQKINDEFSQEINEYLKTTGTDYVILEEQSLEILEKNPQLVENIYNKVKDEVGKFNPIKEEYTRGEKIKVLMEFEIKLVLKEIRQETIREELKRKREELSNSNDKELKEYLAKRPKIQKSTGYYLRDKELEKTEKDIKIRRRKIEEYIATTEKQSMKLAGHFFRKYGFLQEFLEGQNEDYHKLGMSQMEYKMKTDQDEKDIGLENIFTDEYIDTLTSGQLSALNAFWQNRYTKAIERIKKAIFIADNLNLWEELKQDDYNPEITDEQINNCMVKMRVLDRIFVMLKENLKDQYIKTGRRKILLFNLEEEIDTKSQLEFKKYFDKILPTSDNDITHNLEGSQSIRDSIKIVYGTKFNMIMRLIHQIEYNSKITNWGYIPENEKDKGKVLLGIDYPGFNMPLRLHINKKELVSFLKNFKNSSVIPIYEGNADMIYKGKMLKSRAFMPLTEERESFIIQKNKNLNVVDLKYNYIRHIGNLLTKKNKKIPKIYIREYIDLETGEKGNKIKGEFVPYKKENEEERKK
;
A
#
# COMPACT_ATOMS: atom_id res chain seq x y z
N MET A 1 -27.09 3.07 -18.94
CA MET A 1 -26.19 1.96 -19.30
C MET A 1 -26.95 0.64 -19.24
N TYR A 2 -26.86 -0.20 -20.28
CA TYR A 2 -27.46 -1.53 -20.31
C TYR A 2 -26.48 -2.64 -19.93
N PHE A 3 -26.95 -3.59 -19.13
CA PHE A 3 -26.24 -4.85 -18.85
C PHE A 3 -27.25 -6.00 -18.67
N ASP A 4 -26.80 -7.22 -18.97
CA ASP A 4 -27.55 -8.44 -18.72
C ASP A 4 -27.09 -9.06 -17.39
N THR A 5 -28.00 -9.13 -16.41
CA THR A 5 -27.69 -9.64 -15.07
C THR A 5 -27.21 -11.10 -15.11
N LYS A 6 -27.85 -11.96 -15.90
CA LYS A 6 -27.47 -13.38 -15.98
C LYS A 6 -26.07 -13.53 -16.54
N LYS A 7 -25.75 -12.77 -17.59
CA LYS A 7 -24.43 -12.76 -18.21
C LYS A 7 -23.34 -12.33 -17.23
N GLU A 8 -23.59 -11.29 -16.42
CA GLU A 8 -22.62 -10.84 -15.40
C GLU A 8 -22.47 -11.84 -14.25
N VAL A 9 -23.53 -12.56 -13.87
CA VAL A 9 -23.45 -13.66 -12.91
C VAL A 9 -22.61 -14.82 -13.46
N GLU A 10 -22.83 -15.23 -14.71
CA GLU A 10 -22.06 -16.32 -15.33
C GLU A 10 -20.57 -15.98 -15.40
N LYS A 11 -20.23 -14.74 -15.80
CA LYS A 11 -18.84 -14.26 -15.79
C LYS A 11 -18.25 -14.31 -14.38
N THR A 12 -19.01 -13.91 -13.37
CA THR A 12 -18.59 -13.93 -11.96
C THR A 12 -18.29 -15.35 -11.49
N LYS A 13 -19.21 -16.29 -11.75
CA LYS A 13 -19.05 -17.71 -11.35
C LYS A 13 -17.82 -18.35 -12.01
N LYS A 14 -17.50 -18.01 -13.26
CA LYS A 14 -16.30 -18.50 -13.95
C LYS A 14 -14.98 -18.02 -13.31
N ILE A 15 -14.98 -16.89 -12.61
CA ILE A 15 -13.77 -16.30 -12.01
C ILE A 15 -13.59 -16.73 -10.55
N MET A 16 -14.63 -17.27 -9.91
CA MET A 16 -14.55 -17.82 -8.55
C MET A 16 -13.74 -19.12 -8.55
N LYS A 17 -12.42 -19.01 -8.30
CA LYS A 17 -11.49 -20.14 -8.37
C LYS A 17 -11.59 -21.12 -7.20
N ASN A 18 -12.01 -20.67 -6.01
CA ASN A 18 -12.12 -21.53 -4.83
C ASN A 18 -13.25 -21.07 -3.88
N PRO A 19 -14.52 -21.42 -4.17
CA PRO A 19 -15.67 -20.98 -3.38
C PRO A 19 -15.59 -21.39 -1.90
N LYS A 20 -15.08 -22.58 -1.58
CA LYS A 20 -14.99 -23.08 -0.19
C LYS A 20 -14.13 -22.17 0.69
N LEU A 21 -12.92 -21.82 0.23
CA LEU A 21 -12.04 -20.92 0.98
C LEU A 21 -12.63 -19.52 1.15
N GLU A 22 -13.37 -19.03 0.15
CA GLU A 22 -14.04 -17.73 0.25
C GLU A 22 -15.20 -17.75 1.24
N ILE A 23 -15.95 -18.85 1.31
CA ILE A 23 -17.02 -19.05 2.29
C ILE A 23 -16.43 -19.11 3.71
N GLU A 24 -15.36 -19.87 3.92
CA GLU A 24 -14.66 -19.93 5.22
C GLU A 24 -14.09 -18.57 5.65
N ASP A 25 -13.61 -17.75 4.70
CA ASP A 25 -13.15 -16.38 4.97
C ASP A 25 -14.33 -15.46 5.35
N ALA A 26 -15.47 -15.61 4.69
CA ALA A 26 -16.70 -14.87 4.98
C ALA A 26 -17.28 -15.21 6.35
N ARG A 27 -17.32 -16.50 6.74
CA ARG A 27 -17.75 -16.93 8.07
C ARG A 27 -16.89 -16.32 9.18
N ARG A 28 -15.57 -16.37 9.02
CA ARG A 28 -14.64 -15.68 9.94
C ARG A 28 -14.88 -14.17 10.00
N GLY A 29 -15.29 -13.55 8.90
CA GLY A 29 -15.70 -12.15 8.89
C GLY A 29 -16.94 -11.89 9.77
N LEU A 30 -17.96 -12.75 9.67
CA LEU A 30 -19.17 -12.67 10.50
C LEU A 30 -18.84 -12.86 11.99
N GLU A 31 -17.99 -13.82 12.34
CA GLU A 31 -17.52 -14.03 13.72
C GLU A 31 -16.83 -12.78 14.28
N LYS A 32 -15.94 -12.16 13.50
CA LYS A 32 -15.23 -10.92 13.90
C LYS A 32 -16.20 -9.73 14.06
N LEU A 33 -17.19 -9.63 13.17
CA LEU A 33 -18.24 -8.61 13.26
C LEU A 33 -19.08 -8.81 14.53
N GLN A 34 -19.46 -10.05 14.83
CA GLN A 34 -20.24 -10.40 16.02
C GLN A 34 -19.47 -10.11 17.31
N GLN A 35 -18.19 -10.46 17.38
CA GLN A 35 -17.32 -10.09 18.51
C GLN A 35 -17.30 -8.58 18.75
N TYR A 36 -17.28 -7.80 17.68
CA TYR A 36 -17.32 -6.35 17.78
C TYR A 36 -18.70 -5.82 18.22
N ILE A 37 -19.80 -6.42 17.74
CA ILE A 37 -21.16 -6.12 18.20
C ILE A 37 -21.28 -6.37 19.71
N LYS A 38 -20.79 -7.52 20.21
CA LYS A 38 -20.78 -7.83 21.64
C LYS A 38 -20.04 -6.77 22.45
N LYS A 39 -18.86 -6.36 22.00
CA LYS A 39 -18.09 -5.27 22.62
C LYS A 39 -18.86 -3.95 22.65
N LEU A 40 -19.60 -3.62 21.59
CA LEU A 40 -20.43 -2.41 21.55
C LEU A 40 -21.58 -2.46 22.58
N LYS A 41 -22.20 -3.63 22.77
CA LYS A 41 -23.22 -3.86 23.80
C LYS A 41 -22.65 -3.73 25.21
N GLU A 42 -21.49 -4.33 25.46
CA GLU A 42 -20.75 -4.20 26.73
C GLU A 42 -20.38 -2.75 27.05
N GLN A 43 -20.16 -1.93 26.01
CA GLN A 43 -19.92 -0.48 26.12
C GLN A 43 -21.19 0.36 26.25
N GLY A 44 -22.37 -0.26 26.31
CA GLY A 44 -23.65 0.44 26.49
C GLY A 44 -24.25 1.04 25.20
N THR A 45 -23.84 0.57 24.02
CA THR A 45 -24.49 0.98 22.76
C THR A 45 -25.87 0.31 22.65
N GLU A 46 -26.91 1.10 22.45
CA GLU A 46 -28.29 0.61 22.21
C GLU A 46 -28.37 -0.29 20.97
N ASP A 47 -29.08 -1.43 21.08
CA ASP A 47 -29.18 -2.45 20.03
C ASP A 47 -29.65 -1.91 18.68
N GLU A 48 -30.60 -0.97 18.70
CA GLU A 48 -31.14 -0.30 17.51
C GLU A 48 -30.12 0.61 16.79
N LYS A 49 -29.11 1.11 17.51
CA LYS A 49 -28.04 1.97 16.98
C LYS A 49 -26.80 1.21 16.53
N ILE A 50 -26.65 -0.07 16.88
CA ILE A 50 -25.43 -0.85 16.60
C ILE A 50 -25.12 -0.89 15.11
N ARG A 51 -26.10 -1.22 14.26
CA ARG A 51 -25.92 -1.30 12.80
C ARG A 51 -25.45 0.03 12.21
N GLN A 52 -26.10 1.12 12.59
CA GLN A 52 -25.75 2.46 12.12
C GLN A 52 -24.34 2.84 12.57
N LYS A 53 -24.03 2.66 13.86
CA LYS A 53 -22.71 2.94 14.42
C LYS A 53 -21.59 2.19 13.71
N ILE A 54 -21.77 0.90 13.42
CA ILE A 54 -20.77 0.10 12.69
C ILE A 54 -20.54 0.66 11.28
N ASN A 55 -21.61 0.99 10.55
CA ASN A 55 -21.51 1.54 9.20
C ASN A 55 -20.85 2.93 9.18
N ASP A 56 -21.20 3.80 10.12
CA ASP A 56 -20.64 5.14 10.26
C ASP A 56 -19.16 5.09 10.60
N GLU A 57 -18.79 4.30 11.62
CA GLU A 57 -17.39 4.15 12.03
C GLU A 57 -16.55 3.50 10.93
N PHE A 58 -17.06 2.46 10.27
CA PHE A 58 -16.34 1.81 9.16
C PHE A 58 -16.11 2.79 8.01
N SER A 59 -17.13 3.58 7.65
CA SER A 59 -17.00 4.61 6.62
C SER A 59 -16.00 5.69 7.01
N GLN A 60 -16.02 6.13 8.27
CA GLN A 60 -15.07 7.10 8.81
C GLN A 60 -13.64 6.58 8.79
N GLU A 61 -13.39 5.35 9.26
CA GLU A 61 -12.07 4.73 9.27
C GLU A 61 -11.46 4.66 7.87
N ILE A 62 -12.29 4.29 6.89
CA ILE A 62 -11.89 4.23 5.49
C ILE A 62 -11.56 5.62 4.96
N ASN A 63 -12.39 6.64 5.27
CA ASN A 63 -12.13 8.02 4.86
C ASN A 63 -10.86 8.59 5.50
N GLU A 64 -10.61 8.31 6.78
CA GLU A 64 -9.37 8.71 7.45
C GLU A 64 -8.16 8.01 6.83
N TYR A 65 -8.29 6.72 6.49
CA TYR A 65 -7.21 6.00 5.82
C TYR A 65 -6.90 6.60 4.44
N LEU A 66 -7.91 6.98 3.67
CA LEU A 66 -7.71 7.63 2.37
C LEU A 66 -6.92 8.94 2.45
N LYS A 67 -6.93 9.65 3.58
CA LYS A 67 -6.07 10.83 3.76
C LYS A 67 -4.59 10.47 3.84
N THR A 68 -4.27 9.20 4.15
CA THR A 68 -2.90 8.69 4.22
C THR A 68 -2.42 8.05 2.93
N THR A 69 -3.32 7.82 1.96
CA THR A 69 -2.95 7.20 0.69
C THR A 69 -2.23 8.22 -0.18
N GLY A 70 -0.90 8.30 -0.03
CA GLY A 70 -0.04 8.96 -1.00
C GLY A 70 -0.23 8.31 -2.37
N THR A 71 -0.33 9.12 -3.41
CA THR A 71 -0.47 8.62 -4.77
C THR A 71 0.86 8.04 -5.26
N ASP A 72 0.82 7.09 -6.20
CA ASP A 72 2.00 6.52 -6.88
C ASP A 72 2.95 7.64 -7.35
N TYR A 73 2.37 8.79 -7.71
CA TYR A 73 3.07 10.02 -8.09
C TYR A 73 3.99 10.56 -7.01
N VAL A 74 3.62 10.55 -5.73
CA VAL A 74 4.47 11.09 -4.64
C VAL A 74 5.76 10.29 -4.51
N ILE A 75 5.70 8.97 -4.71
CA ILE A 75 6.89 8.10 -4.71
C ILE A 75 7.75 8.37 -5.95
N LEU A 76 7.13 8.45 -7.13
CA LEU A 76 7.87 8.76 -8.36
C LEU A 76 8.46 10.19 -8.35
N GLU A 77 7.82 11.13 -7.65
CA GLU A 77 8.31 12.50 -7.41
C GLU A 77 9.51 12.51 -6.46
N GLU A 78 9.42 11.81 -5.33
CA GLU A 78 10.56 11.64 -4.41
C GLU A 78 11.77 11.03 -5.14
N GLN A 79 11.53 9.99 -5.94
CA GLN A 79 12.56 9.34 -6.74
C GLN A 79 13.16 10.26 -7.81
N SER A 80 12.32 10.99 -8.55
CA SER A 80 12.81 11.92 -9.58
C SER A 80 13.69 13.01 -8.96
N LEU A 81 13.29 13.54 -7.81
CA LEU A 81 14.06 14.53 -7.05
C LEU A 81 15.34 13.94 -6.46
N GLU A 82 15.33 12.69 -5.99
CA GLU A 82 16.54 12.01 -5.53
C GLU A 82 17.57 11.85 -6.67
N ILE A 83 17.12 11.45 -7.86
CA ILE A 83 18.00 11.32 -9.03
C ILE A 83 18.58 12.69 -9.39
N LEU A 84 17.76 13.74 -9.42
CA LEU A 84 18.21 15.10 -9.68
C LEU A 84 19.23 15.58 -8.64
N GLU A 85 18.95 15.39 -7.34
CA GLU A 85 19.86 15.80 -6.26
C GLU A 85 21.22 15.11 -6.36
N LYS A 86 21.25 13.81 -6.69
CA LYS A 86 22.49 13.05 -6.82
C LYS A 86 23.27 13.36 -8.11
N ASN A 87 22.67 14.05 -9.09
CA ASN A 87 23.27 14.29 -10.41
C ASN A 87 23.17 15.77 -10.84
N PRO A 88 24.03 16.67 -10.31
CA PRO A 88 23.99 18.10 -10.66
C PRO A 88 24.09 18.39 -12.18
N GLN A 89 24.92 17.63 -12.91
CA GLN A 89 25.02 17.78 -14.37
C GLN A 89 23.69 17.50 -15.08
N LEU A 90 22.89 16.56 -14.56
CA LEU A 90 21.58 16.26 -15.11
C LEU A 90 20.60 17.41 -14.84
N VAL A 91 20.68 18.03 -13.65
CA VAL A 91 19.91 19.23 -13.32
C VAL A 91 20.23 20.35 -14.30
N GLU A 92 21.52 20.64 -14.54
CA GLU A 92 21.96 21.66 -15.50
C GLU A 92 21.44 21.37 -16.92
N ASN A 93 21.56 20.13 -17.39
CA ASN A 93 21.09 19.74 -18.71
C ASN A 93 19.57 19.95 -18.88
N ILE A 94 18.79 19.53 -17.91
CA ILE A 94 17.33 19.69 -17.94
C ILE A 94 16.95 21.17 -17.78
N TYR A 95 17.59 21.89 -16.85
CA TYR A 95 17.42 23.33 -16.66
C TYR A 95 17.60 24.08 -17.99
N ASN A 96 18.72 23.84 -18.69
CA ASN A 96 19.01 24.51 -19.95
C ASN A 96 18.00 24.17 -21.04
N LYS A 97 17.42 22.97 -21.01
CA LYS A 97 16.35 22.56 -21.93
C LYS A 97 15.03 23.28 -21.65
N VAL A 98 14.64 23.45 -20.38
CA VAL A 98 13.27 23.85 -20.02
C VAL A 98 13.12 25.30 -19.56
N LYS A 99 14.21 26.01 -19.24
CA LYS A 99 14.18 27.36 -18.64
C LYS A 99 13.37 28.38 -19.43
N ASP A 100 13.34 28.28 -20.76
CA ASP A 100 12.62 29.23 -21.61
C ASP A 100 11.13 28.87 -21.78
N GLU A 101 10.73 27.64 -21.41
CA GLU A 101 9.35 27.16 -21.49
C GLU A 101 8.53 27.49 -20.23
N VAL A 102 9.19 27.80 -19.11
CA VAL A 102 8.56 28.02 -17.79
C VAL A 102 7.48 29.10 -17.82
N GLY A 103 7.60 30.11 -18.68
CA GLY A 103 6.58 31.17 -18.82
C GLY A 103 5.22 30.65 -19.30
N LYS A 104 5.19 29.55 -20.06
CA LYS A 104 3.98 28.89 -20.55
C LYS A 104 3.58 27.68 -19.69
N PHE A 105 4.42 27.30 -18.72
CA PHE A 105 4.23 26.15 -17.85
C PHE A 105 2.99 26.34 -16.97
N ASN A 106 2.04 25.41 -17.09
CA ASN A 106 0.88 25.34 -16.20
C ASN A 106 0.96 24.03 -15.41
N PRO A 107 1.42 24.07 -14.13
CA PRO A 107 1.60 22.87 -13.32
C PRO A 107 0.37 21.99 -13.29
N ILE A 108 -0.81 22.59 -13.14
CA ILE A 108 -2.08 21.86 -13.06
C ILE A 108 -2.35 21.12 -14.38
N LYS A 109 -2.24 21.79 -15.53
CA LYS A 109 -2.51 21.15 -16.84
C LYS A 109 -1.47 20.09 -17.21
N GLU A 110 -0.21 20.36 -16.94
CA GLU A 110 0.89 19.44 -17.24
C GLU A 110 0.92 18.26 -16.27
N GLU A 111 0.52 18.45 -15.01
CA GLU A 111 0.32 17.35 -14.06
C GLU A 111 -0.77 16.37 -14.51
N TYR A 112 -1.80 16.86 -15.19
CA TYR A 112 -2.86 16.01 -15.75
C TYR A 112 -2.48 15.26 -17.02
N THR A 113 -1.39 15.65 -17.69
CA THR A 113 -0.97 15.09 -18.99
C THR A 113 0.42 14.46 -18.96
N ARG A 114 1.18 14.66 -17.87
CA ARG A 114 2.49 14.05 -17.67
C ARG A 114 2.34 12.54 -17.61
N GLY A 115 3.06 11.83 -18.47
CA GLY A 115 3.19 10.39 -18.37
C GLY A 115 3.97 10.00 -17.12
N GLU A 116 3.86 8.74 -16.68
CA GLU A 116 4.49 8.20 -15.46
C GLU A 116 6.01 7.93 -15.60
N LYS A 117 6.64 8.40 -16.68
CA LYS A 117 8.07 8.18 -16.92
C LYS A 117 8.89 9.13 -16.05
N ILE A 118 9.84 8.59 -15.28
CA ILE A 118 10.73 9.37 -14.40
C ILE A 118 11.40 10.54 -15.12
N LYS A 119 11.83 10.38 -16.38
CA LYS A 119 12.40 11.48 -17.18
C LYS A 119 11.44 12.66 -17.37
N VAL A 120 10.17 12.38 -17.63
CA VAL A 120 9.14 13.43 -17.78
C VAL A 120 8.88 14.11 -16.43
N LEU A 121 8.90 13.34 -15.34
CA LEU A 121 8.76 13.88 -13.99
C LEU A 121 9.92 14.79 -13.60
N MET A 122 11.17 14.40 -13.90
CA MET A 122 12.34 15.26 -13.65
C MET A 122 12.23 16.61 -14.37
N GLU A 123 11.80 16.62 -15.63
CA GLU A 123 11.55 17.87 -16.38
C GLU A 123 10.44 18.71 -15.76
N PHE A 124 9.36 18.06 -15.32
CA PHE A 124 8.25 18.72 -14.62
C PHE A 124 8.70 19.35 -13.30
N GLU A 125 9.47 18.62 -12.48
CA GLU A 125 9.95 19.11 -11.18
C GLU A 125 10.87 20.33 -11.35
N ILE A 126 11.78 20.31 -12.34
CA ILE A 126 12.62 21.47 -12.63
C ILE A 126 11.78 22.66 -13.12
N LYS A 127 10.79 22.45 -13.99
CA LYS A 127 9.87 23.54 -14.42
C LYS A 127 9.11 24.13 -13.24
N LEU A 128 8.68 23.29 -12.30
CA LEU A 128 7.96 23.71 -11.10
C LEU A 128 8.84 24.53 -10.17
N VAL A 129 10.04 24.04 -9.84
CA VAL A 129 11.03 24.77 -9.03
C VAL A 129 11.38 26.11 -9.68
N LEU A 130 11.65 26.15 -10.99
CA LEU A 130 11.94 27.39 -11.70
C LEU A 130 10.78 28.38 -11.65
N LYS A 131 9.55 27.89 -11.78
CA LYS A 131 8.35 28.74 -11.68
C LYS A 131 8.23 29.35 -10.29
N GLU A 132 8.46 28.58 -9.24
CA GLU A 132 8.45 29.05 -7.85
C GLU A 132 9.54 30.10 -7.62
N ILE A 133 10.79 29.83 -8.03
CA ILE A 133 11.94 30.76 -7.93
C ILE A 133 11.63 32.08 -8.64
N ARG A 134 11.11 32.05 -9.87
CA ARG A 134 10.79 33.26 -10.64
C ARG A 134 9.63 34.05 -10.02
N GLN A 135 8.60 33.37 -9.53
CA GLN A 135 7.50 34.03 -8.82
C GLN A 135 7.96 34.70 -7.53
N GLU A 136 8.85 34.06 -6.77
CA GLU A 136 9.43 34.64 -5.56
C GLU A 136 10.32 35.83 -5.88
N THR A 137 11.17 35.72 -6.92
CA THR A 137 12.01 36.84 -7.39
C THR A 137 11.17 38.07 -7.77
N ILE A 138 10.08 37.87 -8.53
CA ILE A 138 9.15 38.95 -8.88
C ILE A 138 8.50 39.57 -7.63
N ARG A 139 8.09 38.74 -6.66
CA ARG A 139 7.49 39.22 -5.40
C ARG A 139 8.48 40.06 -4.58
N GLU A 140 9.75 39.64 -4.50
CA GLU A 140 10.80 40.37 -3.81
C GLU A 140 11.14 41.70 -4.50
N GLU A 141 11.25 41.72 -5.83
CA GLU A 141 11.44 42.96 -6.60
C GLU A 141 10.28 43.95 -6.40
N LEU A 142 9.04 43.46 -6.43
CA LEU A 142 7.86 44.29 -6.15
C LEU A 142 7.87 44.82 -4.72
N LYS A 143 8.34 44.04 -3.75
CA LYS A 143 8.51 44.47 -2.37
C LYS A 143 9.58 45.55 -2.25
N ARG A 144 10.75 45.37 -2.88
CA ARG A 144 11.82 46.39 -2.92
C ARG A 144 11.37 47.68 -3.58
N LYS A 145 10.74 47.59 -4.75
CA LYS A 145 10.14 48.76 -5.41
C LYS A 145 9.13 49.44 -4.48
N ARG A 146 8.28 48.69 -3.77
CA ARG A 146 7.37 49.28 -2.77
C ARG A 146 8.10 49.94 -1.60
N GLU A 147 9.20 49.38 -1.12
CA GLU A 147 10.03 49.97 -0.06
C GLU A 147 10.75 51.25 -0.55
N GLU A 148 11.33 51.22 -1.75
CA GLU A 148 11.93 52.38 -2.43
C GLU A 148 10.89 53.49 -2.69
N LEU A 149 9.69 53.12 -3.17
CA LEU A 149 8.57 54.05 -3.39
C LEU A 149 7.92 54.51 -2.07
N SER A 150 7.95 53.73 -0.99
CA SER A 150 7.49 54.16 0.34
C SER A 150 8.42 55.20 0.96
N ASN A 151 9.71 55.17 0.59
CA ASN A 151 10.72 56.14 0.99
C ASN A 151 10.73 57.41 0.11
N SER A 152 9.89 57.46 -0.93
CA SER A 152 9.63 58.68 -1.71
C SER A 152 8.75 59.67 -0.91
N ASN A 153 8.95 60.98 -1.13
CA ASN A 153 8.18 62.06 -0.50
C ASN A 153 6.81 62.30 -1.16
N ASP A 154 6.38 61.45 -2.08
CA ASP A 154 5.14 61.60 -2.83
C ASP A 154 3.91 61.17 -1.99
N LYS A 155 3.05 62.14 -1.68
CA LYS A 155 1.96 62.02 -0.69
C LYS A 155 0.73 61.29 -1.26
N GLU A 156 0.40 61.48 -2.53
CA GLU A 156 -0.70 60.79 -3.21
C GLU A 156 -0.45 59.28 -3.34
N LEU A 157 0.82 58.92 -3.54
CA LEU A 157 1.21 57.53 -3.75
C LEU A 157 1.20 56.70 -2.46
N LYS A 158 1.49 57.32 -1.32
CA LYS A 158 1.35 56.70 0.02
C LYS A 158 -0.11 56.37 0.34
N GLU A 159 -1.05 57.23 -0.03
CA GLU A 159 -2.49 56.97 0.11
C GLU A 159 -3.00 55.87 -0.84
N TYR A 160 -2.44 55.78 -2.05
CA TYR A 160 -2.75 54.71 -3.01
C TYR A 160 -2.32 53.32 -2.50
N LEU A 161 -1.15 53.22 -1.86
CA LEU A 161 -0.59 51.96 -1.36
C LEU A 161 -1.24 51.50 -0.04
N ALA A 162 -1.72 52.41 0.81
CA ALA A 162 -2.45 52.10 2.05
C ALA A 162 -3.76 51.32 1.82
N LYS A 163 -4.32 51.38 0.61
CA LYS A 163 -5.56 50.71 0.21
C LYS A 163 -5.38 49.26 -0.26
N ARG A 164 -4.16 48.68 -0.25
CA ARG A 164 -3.90 47.31 -0.72
C ARG A 164 -3.34 46.38 0.38
N PRO A 165 -3.69 45.07 0.37
CA PRO A 165 -3.37 44.15 1.46
C PRO A 165 -1.86 43.91 1.64
N LYS A 166 -1.45 43.76 2.91
CA LYS A 166 -0.05 43.53 3.33
C LYS A 166 0.47 42.20 2.79
N ILE A 167 1.67 42.22 2.22
CA ILE A 167 2.41 41.02 1.78
C ILE A 167 3.16 40.46 3.01
N GLN A 168 2.88 39.22 3.39
CA GLN A 168 3.61 38.52 4.46
C GLN A 168 5.06 38.23 4.04
N LYS A 169 5.99 38.33 5.00
CA LYS A 169 7.43 38.07 4.83
C LYS A 169 7.66 36.62 4.37
N SER A 170 8.26 36.42 3.18
CA SER A 170 9.09 35.24 2.92
C SER A 170 10.56 35.57 3.15
N THR A 171 11.32 34.54 3.53
CA THR A 171 12.69 34.56 4.05
C THR A 171 13.73 34.99 3.00
N GLY A 172 14.55 35.98 3.35
CA GLY A 172 15.54 36.58 2.45
C GLY A 172 16.81 35.74 2.23
N TYR A 173 16.75 34.79 1.31
CA TYR A 173 17.92 34.02 0.86
C TYR A 173 18.28 34.20 -0.63
N TYR A 174 17.54 35.00 -1.41
CA TYR A 174 17.56 34.88 -2.88
C TYR A 174 18.45 35.86 -3.65
N LEU A 175 19.38 36.58 -3.03
CA LEU A 175 19.98 37.75 -3.68
C LEU A 175 21.39 37.58 -4.25
N ARG A 176 22.01 36.40 -4.15
CA ARG A 176 23.40 36.19 -4.61
C ARG A 176 23.63 34.99 -5.53
N ASP A 177 22.78 33.99 -5.49
CA ASP A 177 22.97 32.75 -6.26
C ASP A 177 22.38 32.86 -7.68
N LYS A 178 23.04 32.24 -8.67
CA LYS A 178 22.49 32.13 -10.04
C LYS A 178 21.21 31.27 -10.01
N GLU A 179 20.28 31.49 -10.95
CA GLU A 179 18.99 30.75 -11.00
C GLU A 179 19.18 29.21 -10.96
N LEU A 180 20.23 28.72 -11.63
CA LEU A 180 20.60 27.30 -11.60
C LEU A 180 21.01 26.81 -10.19
N GLU A 181 21.84 27.57 -9.47
CA GLU A 181 22.27 27.22 -8.09
C GLU A 181 21.08 27.22 -7.12
N LYS A 182 20.13 28.15 -7.31
CA LYS A 182 18.86 28.14 -6.57
C LYS A 182 18.02 26.91 -6.89
N THR A 183 17.97 26.52 -8.16
CA THR A 183 17.25 25.33 -8.62
C THR A 183 17.78 24.07 -7.94
N GLU A 184 19.10 23.89 -7.88
CA GLU A 184 19.74 22.76 -7.19
C GLU A 184 19.41 22.72 -5.69
N LYS A 185 19.43 23.89 -5.02
CA LYS A 185 19.06 23.99 -3.60
C LYS A 185 17.58 23.68 -3.36
N ASP A 186 16.70 24.19 -4.19
CA ASP A 186 15.25 24.01 -4.04
C ASP A 186 14.80 22.59 -4.36
N ILE A 187 15.46 21.89 -5.30
CA ILE A 187 15.26 20.43 -5.51
C ILE A 187 15.48 19.68 -4.21
N LYS A 188 16.56 19.98 -3.48
CA LYS A 188 16.86 19.34 -2.19
C LYS A 188 15.83 19.69 -1.11
N ILE A 189 15.40 20.94 -1.03
CA ILE A 189 14.35 21.37 -0.08
C ILE A 189 13.03 20.66 -0.39
N ARG A 190 12.66 20.60 -1.68
CA ARG A 190 11.43 19.94 -2.13
C ARG A 190 11.43 18.45 -1.82
N ARG A 191 12.55 17.76 -2.11
CA ARG A 191 12.74 16.36 -1.75
C ARG A 191 12.50 16.12 -0.25
N ARG A 192 13.13 16.91 0.62
CA ARG A 192 12.96 16.78 2.09
C ARG A 192 11.51 16.92 2.52
N LYS A 193 10.78 17.91 1.98
CA LYS A 193 9.35 18.10 2.28
C LYS A 193 8.51 16.89 1.87
N ILE A 194 8.84 16.28 0.74
CA ILE A 194 8.15 15.07 0.27
C ILE A 194 8.52 13.86 1.14
N GLU A 195 9.79 13.69 1.52
CA GLU A 195 10.20 12.65 2.46
C GLU A 195 9.48 12.78 3.81
N GLU A 196 9.34 14.00 4.35
CA GLU A 196 8.57 14.30 5.57
C GLU A 196 7.08 13.97 5.41
N TYR A 197 6.49 14.32 4.27
CA TYR A 197 5.11 13.96 3.95
C TYR A 197 4.91 12.45 3.86
N ILE A 198 5.79 11.73 3.16
CA ILE A 198 5.72 10.27 3.06
C ILE A 198 5.90 9.62 4.43
N ALA A 199 6.86 10.09 5.23
CA ALA A 199 7.05 9.57 6.58
C ALA A 199 5.79 9.79 7.43
N THR A 200 5.22 11.00 7.43
CA THR A 200 4.00 11.32 8.18
C THR A 200 2.82 10.44 7.77
N THR A 201 2.62 10.23 6.47
CA THR A 201 1.55 9.38 5.95
C THR A 201 1.75 7.92 6.34
N GLU A 202 2.95 7.36 6.20
CA GLU A 202 3.25 5.99 6.62
C GLU A 202 3.07 5.74 8.12
N LYS A 203 3.46 6.71 8.96
CA LYS A 203 3.22 6.66 10.42
C LYS A 203 1.72 6.62 10.70
N GLN A 204 0.94 7.48 10.04
CA GLN A 204 -0.50 7.52 10.19
C GLN A 204 -1.18 6.24 9.69
N SER A 205 -0.76 5.69 8.54
CA SER A 205 -1.31 4.43 8.01
C SER A 205 -1.07 3.25 8.96
N MET A 206 0.09 3.20 9.64
CA MET A 206 0.35 2.20 10.67
C MET A 206 -0.65 2.34 11.83
N LYS A 207 -0.83 3.55 12.36
CA LYS A 207 -1.76 3.82 13.47
C LYS A 207 -3.19 3.42 13.14
N LEU A 208 -3.67 3.81 11.96
CA LEU A 208 -5.02 3.47 11.50
C LEU A 208 -5.21 1.96 11.33
N ALA A 209 -4.22 1.27 10.75
CA ALA A 209 -4.24 -0.18 10.63
C ALA A 209 -4.27 -0.86 12.01
N GLY A 210 -3.42 -0.41 12.94
CA GLY A 210 -3.38 -0.91 14.32
C GLY A 210 -4.71 -0.71 15.06
N HIS A 211 -5.33 0.46 14.93
CA HIS A 211 -6.65 0.76 15.48
C HIS A 211 -7.71 -0.22 14.95
N PHE A 212 -7.78 -0.38 13.63
CA PHE A 212 -8.73 -1.29 12.98
C PHE A 212 -8.52 -2.74 13.42
N PHE A 213 -7.26 -3.20 13.47
CA PHE A 213 -6.97 -4.58 13.90
C PHE A 213 -7.36 -4.82 15.35
N ARG A 214 -7.13 -3.86 16.25
CA ARG A 214 -7.55 -3.95 17.64
C ARG A 214 -9.07 -3.96 17.76
N LYS A 215 -9.76 -3.08 17.04
CA LYS A 215 -11.23 -2.94 17.06
C LYS A 215 -11.93 -4.26 16.75
N TYR A 216 -11.52 -4.92 15.67
CA TYR A 216 -12.11 -6.18 15.20
C TYR A 216 -11.38 -7.44 15.69
N GLY A 217 -10.43 -7.33 16.63
CA GLY A 217 -9.76 -8.49 17.24
C GLY A 217 -8.85 -9.28 16.29
N PHE A 218 -8.28 -8.65 15.26
CA PHE A 218 -7.32 -9.28 14.35
C PHE A 218 -5.93 -9.45 14.97
N LEU A 219 -5.51 -8.53 15.86
CA LEU A 219 -4.18 -8.62 16.49
C LEU A 219 -4.03 -9.93 17.29
N GLN A 220 -5.07 -10.34 18.02
CA GLN A 220 -5.06 -11.59 18.78
C GLN A 220 -4.85 -12.81 17.88
N GLU A 221 -5.62 -12.90 16.78
CA GLU A 221 -5.49 -13.99 15.79
C GLU A 221 -4.07 -14.07 15.21
N PHE A 222 -3.47 -12.92 14.90
CA PHE A 222 -2.11 -12.87 14.36
C PHE A 222 -1.05 -13.28 15.38
N LEU A 223 -1.20 -12.84 16.63
CA LEU A 223 -0.26 -13.12 17.72
C LEU A 223 -0.30 -14.60 18.11
N GLU A 224 -1.49 -15.12 18.40
CA GLU A 224 -1.69 -16.52 18.80
C GLU A 224 -1.13 -17.46 17.74
N GLY A 225 -1.46 -17.21 16.48
CA GLY A 225 -0.94 -18.02 15.39
C GLY A 225 0.59 -17.97 15.27
N GLN A 226 1.19 -16.79 15.48
CA GLN A 226 2.65 -16.64 15.38
C GLN A 226 3.35 -17.34 16.55
N ASN A 227 2.83 -17.21 17.76
CA ASN A 227 3.37 -17.86 18.95
C ASN A 227 3.17 -19.37 18.90
N GLU A 228 2.03 -19.86 18.39
CA GLU A 228 1.79 -21.28 18.14
C GLU A 228 2.84 -21.87 17.19
N ASP A 229 3.20 -21.13 16.12
CA ASP A 229 4.26 -21.54 15.19
C ASP A 229 5.63 -21.58 15.90
N TYR A 230 5.94 -20.64 16.80
CA TYR A 230 7.17 -20.70 17.63
C TYR A 230 7.18 -21.86 18.62
N HIS A 231 6.06 -22.15 19.28
CA HIS A 231 5.91 -23.28 20.18
C HIS A 231 6.14 -24.61 19.45
N LYS A 232 5.57 -24.77 18.25
CA LYS A 232 5.80 -25.96 17.38
C LYS A 232 7.26 -26.12 16.94
N LEU A 233 8.01 -25.03 16.89
CA LEU A 233 9.46 -25.02 16.62
C LEU A 233 10.30 -25.21 17.89
N GLY A 234 9.70 -25.22 19.08
CA GLY A 234 10.43 -25.25 20.36
C GLY A 234 11.26 -23.97 20.56
N MET A 235 10.71 -22.84 20.16
CA MET A 235 11.34 -21.52 20.19
C MET A 235 10.52 -20.52 21.01
N SER A 236 9.97 -20.93 22.15
CA SER A 236 9.08 -20.09 22.96
C SER A 236 9.70 -18.78 23.43
N GLN A 237 11.03 -18.68 23.53
CA GLN A 237 11.73 -17.41 23.79
C GLN A 237 11.58 -16.37 22.66
N MET A 238 11.07 -16.75 21.49
CA MET A 238 10.74 -15.84 20.39
C MET A 238 9.32 -15.29 20.48
N GLU A 239 8.45 -15.85 21.33
CA GLU A 239 7.04 -15.47 21.43
C GLU A 239 6.88 -14.00 21.83
N TYR A 240 5.85 -13.34 21.30
CA TYR A 240 5.53 -11.95 21.59
C TYR A 240 4.33 -11.85 22.52
N LYS A 241 4.27 -10.78 23.32
CA LYS A 241 3.08 -10.42 24.10
C LYS A 241 2.14 -9.55 23.27
N MET A 242 0.88 -9.45 23.70
CA MET A 242 -0.07 -8.52 23.09
C MET A 242 0.35 -7.07 23.34
N LYS A 243 0.69 -6.75 24.59
CA LYS A 243 1.14 -5.42 25.02
C LYS A 243 2.27 -5.56 26.02
N THR A 244 3.19 -4.61 26.01
CA THR A 244 4.25 -4.43 27.01
C THR A 244 4.17 -3.01 27.57
N ASP A 245 4.68 -2.84 28.80
CA ASP A 245 4.84 -1.52 29.40
C ASP A 245 6.06 -0.78 28.80
N GLN A 246 6.08 0.55 28.88
CA GLN A 246 7.12 1.38 28.23
C GLN A 246 8.54 1.10 28.73
N ASP A 247 8.70 0.62 29.97
CA ASP A 247 9.99 0.31 30.58
C ASP A 247 10.47 -1.13 30.29
N GLU A 248 9.65 -1.97 29.66
CA GLU A 248 10.07 -3.30 29.24
C GLU A 248 11.09 -3.20 28.10
N LYS A 249 12.16 -3.99 28.16
CA LYS A 249 13.12 -4.16 27.05
C LYS A 249 12.52 -4.92 25.86
N ASP A 250 11.25 -5.32 25.98
CA ASP A 250 10.50 -6.06 24.98
C ASP A 250 9.32 -5.22 24.45
N ILE A 251 8.84 -5.59 23.26
CA ILE A 251 7.78 -4.87 22.57
C ILE A 251 6.60 -5.80 22.24
N GLY A 252 5.42 -5.42 22.72
CA GLY A 252 4.16 -6.07 22.40
C GLY A 252 3.66 -5.73 20.98
N LEU A 253 2.79 -6.59 20.46
CA LEU A 253 2.16 -6.40 19.14
C LEU A 253 1.33 -5.11 19.03
N GLU A 254 0.68 -4.67 20.11
CA GLU A 254 -0.03 -3.39 20.08
C GLU A 254 0.92 -2.19 20.05
N ASN A 255 2.06 -2.30 20.73
CA ASN A 255 3.01 -1.21 20.89
C ASN A 255 3.67 -0.83 19.56
N ILE A 256 3.78 -1.76 18.59
CA ILE A 256 4.37 -1.43 17.27
C ILE A 256 3.53 -0.44 16.44
N PHE A 257 2.29 -0.16 16.87
CA PHE A 257 1.38 0.77 16.22
C PHE A 257 1.25 2.11 16.96
N THR A 258 2.04 2.36 18.01
CA THR A 258 1.99 3.61 18.78
C THR A 258 3.06 4.60 18.32
N ASP A 259 2.84 5.88 18.57
CA ASP A 259 3.80 6.93 18.20
C ASP A 259 5.16 6.70 18.88
N GLU A 260 5.17 6.25 20.14
CA GLU A 260 6.39 6.01 20.91
C GLU A 260 7.34 5.02 20.23
N TYR A 261 6.80 4.00 19.56
CA TYR A 261 7.62 3.06 18.81
C TYR A 261 7.86 3.55 17.39
N ILE A 262 6.81 3.99 16.69
CA ILE A 262 6.88 4.37 15.29
C ILE A 262 7.90 5.48 15.05
N ASP A 263 8.03 6.43 15.97
CA ASP A 263 8.98 7.54 15.87
C ASP A 263 10.45 7.12 16.05
N THR A 264 10.71 5.92 16.57
CA THR A 264 12.07 5.35 16.68
C THR A 264 12.56 4.69 15.39
N LEU A 265 11.67 4.44 14.44
CA LEU A 265 11.97 3.66 13.25
C LEU A 265 12.73 4.48 12.20
N THR A 266 13.70 3.84 11.57
CA THR A 266 14.24 4.35 10.30
C THR A 266 13.19 4.27 9.19
N SER A 267 13.31 5.13 8.17
CA SER A 267 12.43 5.13 6.99
C SER A 267 12.25 3.73 6.38
N GLY A 268 13.35 2.96 6.25
CA GLY A 268 13.27 1.61 5.71
C GLY A 268 12.55 0.60 6.62
N GLN A 269 12.73 0.70 7.94
CA GLN A 269 12.00 -0.17 8.87
C GLN A 269 10.50 0.14 8.88
N LEU A 270 10.15 1.43 8.81
CA LEU A 270 8.75 1.86 8.72
C LEU A 270 8.11 1.38 7.42
N SER A 271 8.81 1.48 6.28
CA SER A 271 8.31 0.95 5.00
C SER A 271 8.19 -0.59 5.00
N ALA A 272 9.12 -1.32 5.63
CA ALA A 272 9.03 -2.77 5.76
C ALA A 272 7.82 -3.21 6.60
N LEU A 273 7.60 -2.55 7.75
CA LEU A 273 6.42 -2.77 8.59
C LEU A 273 5.13 -2.43 7.82
N ASN A 274 5.07 -1.28 7.16
CA ASN A 274 3.91 -0.88 6.36
C ASN A 274 3.62 -1.87 5.23
N ALA A 275 4.61 -2.29 4.45
CA ALA A 275 4.41 -3.24 3.37
C ALA A 275 3.75 -4.55 3.85
N PHE A 276 4.11 -5.01 5.04
CA PHE A 276 3.50 -6.17 5.67
C PHE A 276 2.09 -5.89 6.24
N TRP A 277 1.97 -4.88 7.11
CA TRP A 277 0.75 -4.60 7.85
C TRP A 277 -0.35 -4.01 6.97
N GLN A 278 -0.03 -3.22 5.96
CA GLN A 278 -1.03 -2.74 5.00
C GLN A 278 -1.55 -3.86 4.08
N ASN A 279 -0.72 -4.87 3.77
CA ASN A 279 -1.19 -6.08 3.09
C ASN A 279 -2.13 -6.93 3.97
N ARG A 280 -2.02 -6.84 5.30
CA ARG A 280 -2.99 -7.42 6.23
C ARG A 280 -4.25 -6.59 6.33
N TYR A 281 -4.07 -5.27 6.41
CA TYR A 281 -5.14 -4.29 6.58
C TYR A 281 -6.13 -4.36 5.42
N THR A 282 -5.63 -4.34 4.19
CA THR A 282 -6.43 -4.54 2.96
C THR A 282 -7.33 -5.79 3.04
N LYS A 283 -6.78 -6.93 3.50
CA LYS A 283 -7.54 -8.18 3.66
C LYS A 283 -8.55 -8.11 4.81
N ALA A 284 -8.16 -7.51 5.93
CA ALA A 284 -9.00 -7.40 7.12
C ALA A 284 -10.22 -6.51 6.85
N ILE A 285 -10.03 -5.35 6.21
CA ILE A 285 -11.12 -4.48 5.79
C ILE A 285 -12.06 -5.20 4.82
N GLU A 286 -11.51 -5.86 3.80
CA GLU A 286 -12.32 -6.59 2.83
C GLU A 286 -13.17 -7.67 3.52
N ARG A 287 -12.60 -8.36 4.51
CA ARG A 287 -13.31 -9.37 5.30
C ARG A 287 -14.46 -8.76 6.12
N ILE A 288 -14.22 -7.67 6.84
CA ILE A 288 -15.27 -7.00 7.63
C ILE A 288 -16.36 -6.44 6.72
N LYS A 289 -15.99 -5.83 5.59
CA LYS A 289 -16.98 -5.37 4.62
C LYS A 289 -17.85 -6.50 4.08
N LYS A 290 -17.25 -7.64 3.72
CA LYS A 290 -18.00 -8.82 3.28
C LYS A 290 -18.98 -9.26 4.36
N ALA A 291 -18.56 -9.25 5.63
CA ALA A 291 -19.42 -9.59 6.75
C ALA A 291 -20.62 -8.63 6.87
N ILE A 292 -20.39 -7.31 6.80
CA ILE A 292 -21.46 -6.29 6.80
C ILE A 292 -22.41 -6.52 5.63
N PHE A 293 -21.88 -6.72 4.42
CA PHE A 293 -22.70 -6.98 3.22
C PHE A 293 -23.55 -8.24 3.36
N ILE A 294 -22.99 -9.33 3.90
CA ILE A 294 -23.73 -10.57 4.15
C ILE A 294 -24.80 -10.35 5.22
N ALA A 295 -24.48 -9.65 6.31
CA ALA A 295 -25.43 -9.31 7.38
C ALA A 295 -26.63 -8.51 6.86
N ASP A 296 -26.38 -7.53 5.98
CA ASP A 296 -27.43 -6.75 5.34
C ASP A 296 -28.29 -7.59 4.38
N ASN A 297 -27.68 -8.42 3.54
CA ASN A 297 -28.39 -9.17 2.50
C ASN A 297 -29.14 -10.40 3.02
N LEU A 298 -28.74 -10.92 4.17
CA LEU A 298 -29.41 -12.04 4.83
C LEU A 298 -30.24 -11.62 6.05
N ASN A 299 -30.31 -10.32 6.36
CA ASN A 299 -31.01 -9.75 7.51
C ASN A 299 -30.58 -10.34 8.87
N LEU A 300 -29.26 -10.50 9.06
CA LEU A 300 -28.68 -11.19 10.22
C LEU A 300 -28.45 -10.31 11.44
N TRP A 301 -28.81 -9.02 11.39
CA TRP A 301 -28.43 -8.06 12.44
C TRP A 301 -28.98 -8.41 13.82
N GLU A 302 -30.21 -8.91 13.90
CA GLU A 302 -30.78 -9.35 15.19
C GLU A 302 -30.12 -10.63 15.70
N GLU A 303 -29.80 -11.57 14.81
CA GLU A 303 -29.10 -12.80 15.16
C GLU A 303 -27.67 -12.52 15.65
N LEU A 304 -26.96 -11.62 14.98
CA LEU A 304 -25.59 -11.22 15.33
C LEU A 304 -25.48 -10.52 16.69
N LYS A 305 -26.59 -10.02 17.24
CA LYS A 305 -26.64 -9.41 18.59
C LYS A 305 -26.76 -10.43 19.71
N GLN A 306 -27.05 -11.69 19.40
CA GLN A 306 -27.19 -12.76 20.39
C GLN A 306 -25.80 -13.24 20.86
N ASP A 307 -25.70 -13.62 22.13
CA ASP A 307 -24.43 -14.01 22.76
C ASP A 307 -23.90 -15.37 22.26
N ASP A 308 -24.80 -16.30 21.94
CA ASP A 308 -24.49 -17.64 21.45
C ASP A 308 -24.86 -17.77 19.97
N TYR A 309 -23.98 -17.31 19.08
CA TYR A 309 -24.22 -17.34 17.64
C TYR A 309 -23.64 -18.60 16.99
N ASN A 310 -24.51 -19.36 16.35
CA ASN A 310 -24.18 -20.17 15.19
C ASN A 310 -25.39 -20.07 14.23
N PRO A 311 -25.40 -19.09 13.33
CA PRO A 311 -26.55 -18.87 12.47
C PRO A 311 -26.66 -20.09 11.56
N GLU A 312 -27.88 -20.54 11.29
CA GLU A 312 -28.09 -21.57 10.27
C GLU A 312 -27.98 -20.95 8.86
N ILE A 313 -26.82 -20.33 8.56
CA ILE A 313 -26.51 -19.83 7.23
C ILE A 313 -25.83 -20.95 6.45
N THR A 314 -26.47 -21.34 5.36
CA THR A 314 -25.92 -22.31 4.41
C THR A 314 -24.76 -21.72 3.61
N ASP A 315 -23.84 -22.58 3.17
CA ASP A 315 -22.77 -22.22 2.23
C ASP A 315 -23.32 -21.61 0.93
N GLU A 316 -24.52 -22.04 0.50
CA GLU A 316 -25.20 -21.50 -0.66
C GLU A 316 -25.63 -20.04 -0.46
N GLN A 317 -26.20 -19.70 0.70
CA GLN A 317 -26.59 -18.31 1.02
C GLN A 317 -25.36 -17.38 1.01
N ILE A 318 -24.26 -17.79 1.65
CA ILE A 318 -23.00 -17.01 1.64
C ILE A 318 -22.50 -16.86 0.20
N ASN A 319 -22.48 -17.94 -0.57
CA ASN A 319 -22.05 -17.90 -1.97
C ASN A 319 -22.94 -16.98 -2.83
N ASN A 320 -24.25 -16.97 -2.62
CA ASN A 320 -25.18 -16.08 -3.33
C ASN A 320 -24.90 -14.60 -3.00
N CYS A 321 -24.64 -14.25 -1.74
CA CYS A 321 -24.20 -12.92 -1.35
C CYS A 321 -22.87 -12.54 -2.02
N MET A 322 -21.90 -13.45 -2.06
CA MET A 322 -20.61 -13.21 -2.70
C MET A 322 -20.74 -12.99 -4.22
N VAL A 323 -21.61 -13.76 -4.88
CA VAL A 323 -21.96 -13.55 -6.30
C VAL A 323 -22.59 -12.18 -6.50
N LYS A 324 -23.58 -11.79 -5.68
CA LYS A 324 -24.21 -10.47 -5.75
C LYS A 324 -23.19 -9.35 -5.57
N MET A 325 -22.31 -9.46 -4.57
CA MET A 325 -21.26 -8.48 -4.31
C MET A 325 -20.36 -8.29 -5.54
N ARG A 326 -19.88 -9.37 -6.16
CA ARG A 326 -19.00 -9.28 -7.34
C ARG A 326 -19.72 -8.77 -8.60
N VAL A 327 -21.00 -9.10 -8.78
CA VAL A 327 -21.80 -8.55 -9.88
C VAL A 327 -21.92 -7.03 -9.73
N LEU A 328 -22.23 -6.55 -8.53
CA LEU A 328 -22.24 -5.12 -8.21
C LEU A 328 -20.87 -4.46 -8.45
N ASP A 329 -19.76 -5.13 -8.11
CA ASP A 329 -18.41 -4.60 -8.38
C ASP A 329 -18.14 -4.44 -9.89
N ARG A 330 -18.61 -5.37 -10.71
CA ARG A 330 -18.44 -5.35 -12.17
C ARG A 330 -19.28 -4.27 -12.80
N ILE A 331 -20.57 -4.18 -12.44
CA ILE A 331 -21.48 -3.13 -12.92
C ILE A 331 -20.91 -1.75 -12.56
N PHE A 332 -20.40 -1.60 -11.34
CA PHE A 332 -19.76 -0.36 -10.94
C PHE A 332 -18.54 0.02 -11.79
N VAL A 333 -17.66 -0.94 -12.11
CA VAL A 333 -16.52 -0.68 -13.00
C VAL A 333 -17.00 -0.26 -14.39
N MET A 334 -18.02 -0.91 -14.93
CA MET A 334 -18.61 -0.54 -16.22
C MET A 334 -19.17 0.88 -16.21
N LEU A 335 -19.88 1.28 -15.14
CA LEU A 335 -20.40 2.64 -14.98
C LEU A 335 -19.26 3.66 -14.97
N LYS A 336 -18.19 3.39 -14.21
CA LYS A 336 -17.02 4.26 -14.12
C LYS A 336 -16.30 4.43 -15.46
N GLU A 337 -16.17 3.36 -16.24
CA GLU A 337 -15.56 3.39 -17.57
C GLU A 337 -16.42 4.17 -18.56
N ASN A 338 -17.74 3.91 -18.60
CA ASN A 338 -18.67 4.62 -19.47
C ASN A 338 -18.65 6.14 -19.20
N LEU A 339 -18.60 6.54 -17.93
CA LEU A 339 -18.49 7.94 -17.53
C LEU A 339 -17.13 8.54 -17.88
N LYS A 340 -16.03 7.81 -17.69
CA LYS A 340 -14.68 8.22 -18.13
C LYS A 340 -14.67 8.59 -19.62
N ASP A 341 -15.31 7.79 -20.45
CA ASP A 341 -15.41 8.05 -21.89
C ASP A 341 -16.28 9.28 -22.20
N GLN A 342 -17.35 9.53 -21.43
CA GLN A 342 -18.13 10.75 -21.54
C GLN A 342 -17.35 12.00 -21.07
N TYR A 343 -16.51 11.89 -20.03
CA TYR A 343 -15.64 12.97 -19.56
C TYR A 343 -14.56 13.34 -20.56
N ILE A 344 -13.93 12.35 -21.22
CA ILE A 344 -12.94 12.58 -22.27
C ILE A 344 -13.57 13.35 -23.44
N LYS A 345 -14.85 13.09 -23.75
CA LYS A 345 -15.59 13.79 -24.82
C LYS A 345 -16.05 15.21 -24.44
N THR A 346 -16.25 15.51 -23.15
CA THR A 346 -16.92 16.76 -22.69
C THR A 346 -16.02 17.72 -21.90
N GLY A 347 -14.82 17.29 -21.47
CA GLY A 347 -13.79 18.17 -20.89
C GLY A 347 -14.07 18.71 -19.48
N ARG A 348 -15.09 18.23 -18.76
CA ARG A 348 -15.43 18.69 -17.38
C ARG A 348 -15.34 17.53 -16.37
N ARG A 349 -14.29 17.50 -15.54
CA ARG A 349 -14.24 16.64 -14.34
C ARG A 349 -15.05 17.28 -13.22
N LYS A 350 -16.33 16.91 -13.08
CA LYS A 350 -17.02 17.06 -11.79
C LYS A 350 -16.70 15.84 -10.93
N ILE A 351 -16.46 16.07 -9.64
CA ILE A 351 -16.39 15.03 -8.61
C ILE A 351 -17.65 14.16 -8.76
N LEU A 352 -17.46 12.85 -8.94
CA LEU A 352 -18.52 11.87 -9.22
C LEU A 352 -19.48 11.73 -8.03
N LEU A 353 -20.51 12.58 -8.00
CA LEU A 353 -21.79 12.23 -7.41
C LEU A 353 -22.58 11.55 -8.54
N PHE A 354 -22.65 10.22 -8.50
CA PHE A 354 -23.41 9.44 -9.47
C PHE A 354 -24.90 9.68 -9.22
N ASN A 355 -25.66 10.08 -10.25
CA ASN A 355 -27.11 9.87 -10.22
C ASN A 355 -27.38 8.48 -10.81
N LEU A 356 -27.34 7.44 -9.96
CA LEU A 356 -27.37 6.05 -10.43
C LEU A 356 -28.70 5.67 -11.09
N GLU A 357 -29.79 6.33 -10.74
CA GLU A 357 -31.11 6.12 -11.34
C GLU A 357 -31.13 6.51 -12.84
N GLU A 358 -30.40 7.57 -13.21
CA GLU A 358 -30.30 8.01 -14.61
C GLU A 358 -29.26 7.21 -15.40
N GLU A 359 -28.28 6.61 -14.72
CA GLU A 359 -27.14 5.93 -15.35
C GLU A 359 -27.38 4.45 -15.67
N ILE A 360 -28.39 3.82 -15.08
CA ILE A 360 -28.75 2.40 -15.32
C ILE A 360 -30.15 2.33 -15.91
N ASP A 361 -30.33 1.66 -17.06
CA ASP A 361 -31.66 1.59 -17.66
C ASP A 361 -32.62 0.68 -16.86
N THR A 362 -33.91 0.99 -16.93
CA THR A 362 -34.97 0.30 -16.18
C THR A 362 -35.02 -1.21 -16.44
N LYS A 363 -34.70 -1.68 -17.65
CA LYS A 363 -34.70 -3.12 -17.95
C LYS A 363 -33.61 -3.82 -17.16
N SER A 364 -32.40 -3.26 -17.12
CA SER A 364 -31.30 -3.80 -16.32
C SER A 364 -31.62 -3.82 -14.81
N GLN A 365 -32.27 -2.76 -14.29
CA GLN A 365 -32.71 -2.70 -12.89
C GLN A 365 -33.71 -3.82 -12.56
N LEU A 366 -34.74 -4.01 -13.41
CA LEU A 366 -35.74 -5.06 -13.25
C LEU A 366 -35.15 -6.46 -13.37
N GLU A 367 -34.22 -6.68 -14.31
CA GLU A 367 -33.52 -7.96 -14.45
C GLU A 367 -32.66 -8.28 -13.23
N PHE A 368 -31.95 -7.29 -12.67
CA PHE A 368 -31.18 -7.45 -11.44
C PHE A 368 -32.07 -7.87 -10.29
N LYS A 369 -33.14 -7.10 -10.03
CA LYS A 369 -34.08 -7.39 -8.96
C LYS A 369 -34.69 -8.78 -9.09
N LYS A 370 -35.23 -9.10 -10.28
CA LYS A 370 -35.84 -10.41 -10.55
C LYS A 370 -34.88 -11.58 -10.33
N TYR A 371 -33.61 -11.44 -10.68
CA TYR A 371 -32.62 -12.50 -10.48
C TYR A 371 -32.31 -12.70 -8.99
N PHE A 372 -32.02 -11.62 -8.26
CA PHE A 372 -31.60 -11.72 -6.87
C PHE A 372 -32.76 -11.95 -5.90
N ASP A 373 -33.99 -11.52 -6.19
CA ASP A 373 -35.19 -11.88 -5.41
C ASP A 373 -35.38 -13.40 -5.34
N LYS A 374 -34.96 -14.13 -6.38
CA LYS A 374 -35.05 -15.60 -6.41
C LYS A 374 -34.05 -16.29 -5.46
N ILE A 375 -32.85 -15.73 -5.30
CA ILE A 375 -31.73 -16.40 -4.60
C ILE A 375 -31.35 -15.75 -3.27
N LEU A 376 -31.84 -14.53 -3.02
CA LEU A 376 -31.68 -13.71 -1.82
C LEU A 376 -33.01 -12.96 -1.56
N PRO A 377 -34.11 -13.69 -1.25
CA PRO A 377 -35.46 -13.12 -1.15
C PRO A 377 -35.64 -12.14 0.03
N THR A 378 -34.77 -12.19 1.03
CA THR A 378 -34.80 -11.30 2.21
C THR A 378 -34.07 -9.97 1.99
N SER A 379 -33.34 -9.83 0.88
CA SER A 379 -32.67 -8.59 0.51
C SER A 379 -33.60 -7.68 -0.29
N ASP A 380 -33.41 -6.35 -0.16
CA ASP A 380 -34.09 -5.34 -0.98
C ASP A 380 -33.95 -5.57 -2.50
N ASN A 381 -32.77 -6.05 -2.92
CA ASN A 381 -32.34 -6.25 -4.30
C ASN A 381 -32.55 -5.04 -5.21
N ASP A 382 -32.54 -3.84 -4.63
CA ASP A 382 -32.54 -2.58 -5.36
C ASP A 382 -31.12 -2.24 -5.77
N ILE A 383 -30.85 -2.19 -7.08
CA ILE A 383 -29.49 -1.99 -7.56
C ILE A 383 -28.96 -0.59 -7.24
N THR A 384 -29.80 0.44 -7.27
CA THR A 384 -29.41 1.84 -7.03
C THR A 384 -28.98 2.00 -5.58
N HIS A 385 -29.81 1.57 -4.64
CA HIS A 385 -29.51 1.58 -3.21
C HIS A 385 -28.32 0.67 -2.87
N ASN A 386 -28.27 -0.55 -3.42
CA ASN A 386 -27.16 -1.46 -3.22
C ASN A 386 -25.84 -0.90 -3.73
N LEU A 387 -25.87 -0.11 -4.81
CA LEU A 387 -24.71 0.59 -5.31
C LEU A 387 -24.38 1.81 -4.46
N GLU A 388 -25.30 2.75 -4.18
CA GLU A 388 -25.06 3.96 -3.38
C GLU A 388 -24.36 3.67 -2.03
N GLY A 389 -24.90 2.75 -1.23
CA GLY A 389 -24.33 2.43 0.09
C GLY A 389 -23.00 1.67 0.02
N SER A 390 -22.73 0.93 -1.05
CA SER A 390 -21.56 0.06 -1.16
C SER A 390 -20.46 0.59 -2.09
N GLN A 391 -20.76 1.55 -2.96
CA GLN A 391 -19.85 2.13 -3.95
C GLN A 391 -18.72 2.91 -3.29
N SER A 392 -19.03 3.85 -2.37
CA SER A 392 -18.02 4.64 -1.66
C SER A 392 -17.01 3.72 -0.97
N ILE A 393 -17.51 2.73 -0.24
CA ILE A 393 -16.69 1.76 0.47
C ILE A 393 -15.90 0.85 -0.50
N ARG A 394 -16.44 0.49 -1.68
CA ARG A 394 -15.74 -0.34 -2.69
C ARG A 394 -14.59 0.42 -3.32
N ASP A 395 -14.83 1.66 -3.72
CA ASP A 395 -13.80 2.48 -4.34
C ASP A 395 -12.70 2.80 -3.33
N SER A 396 -13.06 3.14 -2.10
CA SER A 396 -12.07 3.40 -1.06
C SER A 396 -11.22 2.17 -0.78
N ILE A 397 -11.79 0.96 -0.68
CA ILE A 397 -11.00 -0.28 -0.51
C ILE A 397 -10.08 -0.53 -1.70
N LYS A 398 -10.54 -0.27 -2.93
CA LYS A 398 -9.66 -0.38 -4.12
C LYS A 398 -8.48 0.60 -4.04
N ILE A 399 -8.71 1.82 -3.53
CA ILE A 399 -7.63 2.81 -3.31
C ILE A 399 -6.68 2.34 -2.19
N VAL A 400 -7.19 1.78 -1.09
CA VAL A 400 -6.36 1.14 -0.04
C VAL A 400 -5.49 0.03 -0.66
N TYR A 401 -6.03 -0.78 -1.58
CA TYR A 401 -5.26 -1.78 -2.31
C TYR A 401 -4.15 -1.20 -3.19
N GLY A 402 -4.40 -0.08 -3.88
CA GLY A 402 -3.36 0.66 -4.62
C GLY A 402 -2.25 1.19 -3.71
N THR A 403 -2.61 1.63 -2.50
CA THR A 403 -1.64 2.14 -1.51
C THR A 403 -0.65 1.06 -1.06
N LYS A 404 -1.12 -0.18 -0.87
CA LYS A 404 -0.24 -1.32 -0.60
C LYS A 404 0.82 -1.46 -1.69
N PHE A 405 0.44 -1.33 -2.96
CA PHE A 405 1.36 -1.47 -4.09
C PHE A 405 2.48 -0.42 -4.02
N ASN A 406 2.11 0.83 -3.76
CA ASN A 406 3.04 1.95 -3.58
C ASN A 406 4.07 1.69 -2.48
N MET A 407 3.62 1.23 -1.32
CA MET A 407 4.51 0.93 -0.20
C MET A 407 5.53 -0.16 -0.53
N ILE A 408 5.12 -1.17 -1.31
CA ILE A 408 6.05 -2.22 -1.75
C ILE A 408 7.08 -1.65 -2.74
N MET A 409 6.67 -0.76 -3.65
CA MET A 409 7.62 -0.13 -4.59
C MET A 409 8.64 0.76 -3.88
N ARG A 410 8.21 1.55 -2.90
CA ARG A 410 9.11 2.32 -2.05
C ARG A 410 10.09 1.43 -1.30
N LEU A 411 9.61 0.31 -0.76
CA LEU A 411 10.47 -0.66 -0.09
C LEU A 411 11.51 -1.26 -1.05
N ILE A 412 11.11 -1.68 -2.26
CA ILE A 412 12.04 -2.19 -3.28
C ILE A 412 13.10 -1.15 -3.63
N HIS A 413 12.68 0.10 -3.81
CA HIS A 413 13.58 1.22 -4.09
C HIS A 413 14.65 1.37 -2.99
N GLN A 414 14.24 1.35 -1.72
CA GLN A 414 15.16 1.45 -0.59
C GLN A 414 16.10 0.24 -0.48
N ILE A 415 15.60 -0.96 -0.79
CA ILE A 415 16.38 -2.20 -0.72
C ILE A 415 17.51 -2.20 -1.76
N GLU A 416 17.25 -1.75 -2.99
CA GLU A 416 18.25 -1.70 -4.07
C GLU A 416 19.51 -0.90 -3.68
N TYR A 417 19.37 0.08 -2.78
CA TYR A 417 20.48 0.90 -2.28
C TYR A 417 20.95 0.57 -0.86
N ASN A 418 20.38 -0.46 -0.21
CA ASN A 418 20.71 -0.83 1.17
C ASN A 418 21.56 -2.09 1.24
N SER A 419 22.88 -1.91 1.34
CA SER A 419 23.85 -3.02 1.42
C SER A 419 23.71 -3.92 2.67
N LYS A 420 22.92 -3.51 3.68
CA LYS A 420 22.62 -4.36 4.84
C LYS A 420 21.62 -5.48 4.50
N ILE A 421 20.82 -5.30 3.45
CA ILE A 421 19.83 -6.27 2.99
C ILE A 421 20.52 -7.15 1.95
N THR A 422 20.97 -8.32 2.41
CA THR A 422 21.87 -9.20 1.65
C THR A 422 21.15 -10.27 0.83
N ASN A 423 19.90 -10.57 1.19
CA ASN A 423 19.05 -11.54 0.50
C ASN A 423 17.64 -10.95 0.31
N TRP A 424 17.28 -10.73 -0.95
CA TRP A 424 15.94 -10.34 -1.36
C TRP A 424 15.73 -10.79 -2.80
N GLY A 425 14.50 -10.79 -3.30
CA GLY A 425 14.23 -11.02 -4.71
C GLY A 425 12.97 -11.81 -4.99
N TYR A 426 12.86 -12.26 -6.24
CA TYR A 426 11.79 -13.13 -6.71
C TYR A 426 11.85 -14.50 -6.02
N ILE A 427 10.72 -14.97 -5.51
CA ILE A 427 10.54 -16.36 -5.07
C ILE A 427 9.87 -17.13 -6.21
N PRO A 428 10.53 -18.16 -6.80
CA PRO A 428 9.91 -19.04 -7.78
C PRO A 428 8.69 -19.74 -7.21
N GLU A 429 7.55 -19.64 -7.92
CA GLU A 429 6.31 -20.32 -7.55
C GLU A 429 5.87 -21.26 -8.69
N ASN A 430 5.44 -22.46 -8.33
CA ASN A 430 4.83 -23.42 -9.26
C ASN A 430 3.43 -22.88 -9.63
N GLU A 431 3.31 -22.30 -10.83
CA GLU A 431 2.26 -21.37 -11.27
C GLU A 431 0.79 -21.74 -10.91
N LYS A 432 0.03 -20.73 -10.42
CA LYS A 432 -1.43 -20.62 -10.60
C LYS A 432 -1.92 -19.19 -10.96
N ASP A 433 -1.11 -18.15 -10.80
CA ASP A 433 -1.47 -16.77 -11.11
C ASP A 433 -0.34 -16.03 -11.84
N LYS A 434 -0.31 -16.13 -13.18
CA LYS A 434 0.70 -15.47 -14.05
C LYS A 434 0.74 -13.94 -13.93
N GLY A 435 -0.25 -13.33 -13.27
CA GLY A 435 -0.34 -11.88 -13.08
C GLY A 435 0.43 -11.34 -11.88
N LYS A 436 0.88 -12.19 -10.95
CA LYS A 436 1.56 -11.78 -9.72
C LYS A 436 2.95 -12.42 -9.60
N VAL A 437 3.81 -11.77 -8.85
CA VAL A 437 5.09 -12.33 -8.40
C VAL A 437 5.16 -12.25 -6.89
N LEU A 438 5.79 -13.26 -6.28
CA LEU A 438 6.12 -13.27 -4.87
C LEU A 438 7.55 -12.77 -4.68
N LEU A 439 7.72 -11.80 -3.80
CA LEU A 439 9.01 -11.29 -3.37
C LEU A 439 9.33 -11.77 -1.95
N GLY A 440 10.56 -12.20 -1.73
CA GLY A 440 11.14 -12.48 -0.42
C GLY A 440 12.15 -11.40 -0.05
N ILE A 441 12.18 -10.96 1.20
CA ILE A 441 13.13 -9.97 1.71
C ILE A 441 13.55 -10.37 3.12
N ASP A 442 14.84 -10.61 3.32
CA ASP A 442 15.43 -10.79 4.65
C ASP A 442 15.80 -9.42 5.21
N TYR A 443 14.82 -8.72 5.77
CA TYR A 443 15.04 -7.39 6.34
C TYR A 443 15.63 -7.51 7.77
N PRO A 444 16.87 -7.04 8.03
CA PRO A 444 17.48 -7.18 9.34
C PRO A 444 16.71 -6.44 10.44
N GLY A 445 16.62 -7.06 11.62
CA GLY A 445 15.90 -6.54 12.79
C GLY A 445 14.45 -6.98 12.88
N PHE A 446 14.00 -7.90 12.03
CA PHE A 446 12.65 -8.48 12.11
C PHE A 446 12.67 -10.00 12.26
N ASN A 447 11.59 -10.54 12.79
CA ASN A 447 11.53 -11.92 13.27
C ASN A 447 11.45 -13.00 12.18
N MET A 448 11.04 -12.63 10.97
CA MET A 448 10.81 -13.53 9.84
C MET A 448 11.17 -12.84 8.52
N PRO A 449 11.42 -13.58 7.43
CA PRO A 449 11.47 -12.99 6.11
C PRO A 449 10.13 -12.35 5.72
N LEU A 450 10.20 -11.20 5.06
CA LEU A 450 9.04 -10.51 4.51
C LEU A 450 8.68 -11.12 3.16
N ARG A 451 7.41 -11.48 2.99
CA ARG A 451 6.90 -12.15 1.78
C ARG A 451 5.72 -11.39 1.20
N LEU A 452 5.90 -10.82 0.01
CA LEU A 452 4.97 -9.86 -0.57
C LEU A 452 4.57 -10.24 -1.98
N HIS A 453 3.26 -10.34 -2.22
CA HIS A 453 2.74 -10.49 -3.58
C HIS A 453 2.50 -9.13 -4.20
N ILE A 454 2.96 -8.98 -5.44
CA ILE A 454 2.86 -7.76 -6.24
C ILE A 454 2.49 -8.08 -7.69
N ASN A 455 1.79 -7.16 -8.36
CA ASN A 455 1.44 -7.30 -9.76
C ASN A 455 2.71 -7.29 -10.62
N LYS A 456 2.86 -8.32 -11.46
CA LYS A 456 4.04 -8.48 -12.31
C LYS A 456 4.19 -7.34 -13.31
N LYS A 457 3.11 -6.92 -13.96
CA LYS A 457 3.15 -5.88 -15.01
C LYS A 457 3.53 -4.53 -14.42
N GLU A 458 2.94 -4.19 -13.29
CA GLU A 458 3.20 -2.92 -12.62
C GLU A 458 4.62 -2.89 -12.05
N LEU A 459 5.13 -4.01 -11.50
CA LEU A 459 6.54 -4.14 -11.09
C LEU A 459 7.51 -3.99 -12.26
N VAL A 460 7.26 -4.67 -13.39
CA VAL A 460 8.11 -4.52 -14.58
C VAL A 460 8.11 -3.07 -15.07
N SER A 461 6.94 -2.42 -15.13
CA SER A 461 6.83 -1.00 -15.50
C SER A 461 7.64 -0.11 -14.57
N PHE A 462 7.50 -0.30 -13.25
CA PHE A 462 8.26 0.41 -12.23
C PHE A 462 9.78 0.23 -12.42
N LEU A 463 10.27 -1.00 -12.52
CA LEU A 463 11.69 -1.29 -12.65
C LEU A 463 12.29 -0.73 -13.95
N LYS A 464 11.54 -0.78 -15.05
CA LYS A 464 11.94 -0.16 -16.32
C LYS A 464 12.04 1.35 -16.22
N ASN A 465 11.09 1.99 -15.54
CA ASN A 465 11.13 3.44 -15.33
C ASN A 465 12.29 3.83 -14.40
N PHE A 466 12.53 3.04 -13.35
CA PHE A 466 13.49 3.30 -12.30
C PHE A 466 14.95 3.03 -12.69
N LYS A 467 15.24 1.84 -13.23
CA LYS A 467 16.63 1.40 -13.53
C LYS A 467 16.82 0.90 -14.96
N ASN A 468 15.86 1.17 -15.85
CA ASN A 468 15.89 0.74 -17.25
C ASN A 468 16.13 -0.77 -17.43
N SER A 469 15.61 -1.59 -16.51
CA SER A 469 15.79 -3.03 -16.49
C SER A 469 14.64 -3.71 -15.75
N SER A 470 14.21 -4.88 -16.22
CA SER A 470 13.25 -5.77 -15.54
C SER A 470 13.93 -6.87 -14.70
N VAL A 471 15.26 -6.81 -14.58
CA VAL A 471 16.05 -7.84 -13.89
C VAL A 471 16.08 -7.57 -12.39
N ILE A 472 15.70 -8.57 -11.59
CA ILE A 472 15.81 -8.56 -10.13
C ILE A 472 16.53 -9.83 -9.62
N PRO A 473 17.09 -9.80 -8.41
CA PRO A 473 17.59 -11.00 -7.74
C PRO A 473 16.55 -12.12 -7.62
N ILE A 474 17.02 -13.35 -7.50
CA ILE A 474 16.22 -14.49 -7.00
C ILE A 474 16.48 -14.61 -5.50
N TYR A 475 15.41 -14.71 -4.72
CA TYR A 475 15.48 -14.86 -3.28
C TYR A 475 15.95 -16.28 -2.90
N GLU A 476 16.98 -16.34 -2.07
CA GLU A 476 17.57 -17.59 -1.60
C GLU A 476 16.90 -18.07 -0.30
N GLY A 477 16.75 -19.39 -0.12
CA GLY A 477 16.30 -19.97 1.16
C GLY A 477 14.77 -19.99 1.36
N ASN A 478 13.95 -19.86 0.32
CA ASN A 478 12.49 -20.02 0.46
C ASN A 478 12.10 -21.40 1.05
N ALA A 479 12.84 -22.45 0.68
CA ALA A 479 12.66 -23.81 1.18
C ALA A 479 13.04 -23.97 2.66
N ASP A 480 13.87 -23.07 3.20
CA ASP A 480 14.28 -23.10 4.62
C ASP A 480 13.11 -22.82 5.56
N MET A 481 12.04 -22.20 5.04
CA MET A 481 10.81 -21.96 5.79
C MET A 481 9.84 -23.15 5.74
N ILE A 482 10.22 -24.30 5.16
CA ILE A 482 9.41 -25.51 5.20
C ILE A 482 9.76 -26.33 6.45
N TYR A 483 8.80 -26.50 7.34
CA TYR A 483 8.93 -27.33 8.53
C TYR A 483 7.87 -28.43 8.53
N LYS A 484 8.31 -29.69 8.66
CA LYS A 484 7.43 -30.88 8.60
C LYS A 484 6.47 -30.86 7.40
N GLY A 485 7.00 -30.51 6.22
CA GLY A 485 6.23 -30.45 4.97
C GLY A 485 5.26 -29.25 4.85
N LYS A 486 5.20 -28.35 5.84
CA LYS A 486 4.35 -27.16 5.81
C LYS A 486 5.20 -25.90 5.72
N MET A 487 4.77 -24.97 4.88
CA MET A 487 5.37 -23.64 4.79
C MET A 487 5.04 -22.84 6.05
N LEU A 488 6.06 -22.42 6.80
CA LEU A 488 5.94 -21.44 7.88
C LEU A 488 5.55 -20.09 7.27
N LYS A 489 4.50 -19.48 7.80
CA LYS A 489 3.97 -18.20 7.33
C LYS A 489 4.26 -17.15 8.39
N SER A 490 4.74 -15.97 7.97
CA SER A 490 4.88 -14.83 8.87
C SER A 490 3.50 -14.33 9.26
N ARG A 491 2.99 -14.72 10.44
CA ARG A 491 1.66 -14.34 10.97
C ARG A 491 1.68 -13.04 11.76
N ALA A 492 2.82 -12.64 12.33
CA ALA A 492 3.05 -11.30 12.84
C ALA A 492 4.50 -10.90 12.51
N PHE A 493 4.67 -9.80 11.78
CA PHE A 493 5.99 -9.27 11.44
C PHE A 493 6.37 -8.28 12.52
N MET A 494 7.30 -8.73 13.36
CA MET A 494 7.65 -8.08 14.61
C MET A 494 9.14 -7.77 14.64
N PRO A 495 9.55 -6.68 15.29
CA PRO A 495 10.96 -6.40 15.51
C PRO A 495 11.63 -7.48 16.38
N LEU A 496 12.92 -7.70 16.14
CA LEU A 496 13.78 -8.48 17.02
C LEU A 496 14.34 -7.58 18.11
N THR A 497 14.11 -7.97 19.36
CA THR A 497 14.78 -7.36 20.52
C THR A 497 16.18 -7.94 20.66
N GLU A 498 17.02 -7.29 21.47
CA GLU A 498 18.37 -7.79 21.73
C GLU A 498 18.38 -9.18 22.36
N GLU A 499 17.37 -9.49 23.18
CA GLU A 499 17.20 -10.80 23.80
C GLU A 499 16.90 -11.87 22.74
N ARG A 500 15.95 -11.60 21.82
CA ARG A 500 15.61 -12.53 20.73
C ARG A 500 16.78 -12.70 19.75
N GLU A 501 17.51 -11.64 19.43
CA GLU A 501 18.73 -11.75 18.63
C GLU A 501 19.77 -12.66 19.33
N SER A 502 19.96 -12.47 20.64
CA SER A 502 20.89 -13.28 21.43
C SER A 502 20.49 -14.75 21.45
N PHE A 503 19.18 -15.03 21.57
CA PHE A 503 18.62 -16.37 21.50
C PHE A 503 18.87 -17.02 20.12
N ILE A 504 18.60 -16.31 19.02
CA ILE A 504 18.89 -16.79 17.66
C ILE A 504 20.38 -17.12 17.50
N ILE A 505 21.26 -16.26 18.02
CA ILE A 505 22.72 -16.49 18.00
C ILE A 505 23.09 -17.75 18.78
N GLN A 506 22.53 -17.94 19.97
CA GLN A 506 22.79 -19.12 20.79
C GLN A 506 22.31 -20.40 20.09
N LYS A 507 21.09 -20.39 19.54
CA LYS A 507 20.54 -21.53 18.79
C LYS A 507 21.38 -21.87 17.56
N ASN A 508 21.86 -20.86 16.82
CA ASN A 508 22.75 -21.07 15.68
C ASN A 508 24.09 -21.70 16.06
N LYS A 509 24.67 -21.34 17.21
CA LYS A 509 25.95 -21.90 17.68
C LYS A 509 25.85 -23.37 18.08
N ASN A 510 24.69 -23.78 18.58
CA ASN A 510 24.46 -25.12 19.11
C ASN A 510 23.67 -26.01 18.14
N LEU A 511 23.60 -25.63 16.87
CA LEU A 511 22.70 -26.24 15.88
C LEU A 511 23.30 -27.53 15.31
N ASN A 512 22.53 -28.62 15.36
CA ASN A 512 22.90 -29.90 14.77
C ASN A 512 22.31 -30.03 13.35
N VAL A 513 23.11 -30.48 12.39
CA VAL A 513 22.71 -30.64 10.97
C VAL A 513 21.54 -31.60 10.79
N VAL A 514 21.36 -32.56 11.70
CA VAL A 514 20.20 -33.49 11.64
C VAL A 514 18.93 -32.94 12.28
N ASP A 515 18.96 -31.75 12.89
CA ASP A 515 17.74 -31.11 13.43
C ASP A 515 16.83 -30.71 12.26
N LEU A 516 15.55 -31.11 12.31
CA LEU A 516 14.54 -30.73 11.32
C LEU A 516 14.37 -29.20 11.19
N LYS A 517 14.84 -28.44 12.18
CA LYS A 517 14.80 -26.97 12.22
C LYS A 517 16.10 -26.33 11.74
N TYR A 518 17.09 -27.13 11.32
CA TYR A 518 18.42 -26.66 10.95
C TYR A 518 18.35 -25.51 9.93
N ASN A 519 17.66 -25.73 8.80
CA ASN A 519 17.57 -24.74 7.74
C ASN A 519 16.89 -23.45 8.22
N TYR A 520 15.77 -23.57 8.92
CA TYR A 520 15.04 -22.42 9.48
C TYR A 520 15.91 -21.59 10.43
N ILE A 521 16.56 -22.23 11.42
CA ILE A 521 17.38 -21.54 12.43
C ILE A 521 18.59 -20.87 11.76
N ARG A 522 19.22 -21.52 10.77
CA ARG A 522 20.31 -20.90 10.00
C ARG A 522 19.82 -19.68 9.24
N HIS A 523 18.67 -19.81 8.57
CA HIS A 523 18.10 -18.76 7.74
C HIS A 523 17.75 -17.50 8.55
N ILE A 524 17.08 -17.62 9.69
CA ILE A 524 16.73 -16.46 10.53
C ILE A 524 17.98 -15.74 11.11
N GLY A 525 19.16 -16.38 11.09
CA GLY A 525 20.44 -15.71 11.35
C GLY A 525 20.73 -14.57 10.35
N ASN A 526 20.15 -14.63 9.15
CA ASN A 526 20.24 -13.57 8.15
C ASN A 526 19.51 -12.29 8.59
N LEU A 527 18.52 -12.41 9.48
CA LEU A 527 17.71 -11.31 10.00
C LEU A 527 18.35 -10.57 11.18
N LEU A 528 19.46 -11.06 11.73
CA LEU A 528 20.17 -10.37 12.82
C LEU A 528 20.74 -9.03 12.36
N THR A 529 20.55 -7.98 13.16
CA THR A 529 21.21 -6.68 12.96
C THR A 529 22.67 -6.73 13.38
N LYS A 530 23.00 -7.47 14.45
CA LYS A 530 24.37 -7.65 14.92
C LYS A 530 25.14 -8.61 14.03
N LYS A 531 26.28 -8.16 13.48
CA LYS A 531 27.16 -9.01 12.68
C LYS A 531 27.80 -10.09 13.54
N ASN A 532 27.62 -11.36 13.18
CA ASN A 532 28.22 -12.49 13.87
C ASN A 532 29.07 -13.32 12.90
N LYS A 533 30.40 -13.36 13.11
CA LYS A 533 31.32 -14.09 12.21
C LYS A 533 31.01 -15.58 12.08
N LYS A 534 30.35 -16.20 13.06
CA LYS A 534 30.00 -17.63 13.06
C LYS A 534 28.68 -17.93 12.33
N ILE A 535 27.92 -16.91 11.96
CA ILE A 535 26.64 -17.03 11.28
C ILE A 535 26.82 -16.38 9.90
N PRO A 536 27.09 -17.17 8.84
CA PRO A 536 27.25 -16.61 7.51
C PRO A 536 25.93 -15.99 7.05
N LYS A 537 26.02 -14.81 6.42
CA LYS A 537 24.88 -14.19 5.75
C LYS A 537 24.61 -14.87 4.42
N ILE A 538 23.34 -14.90 4.03
CA ILE A 538 22.91 -15.39 2.72
C ILE A 538 23.04 -14.22 1.74
N TYR A 539 23.66 -14.46 0.59
CA TYR A 539 23.88 -13.46 -0.45
C TYR A 539 23.25 -13.91 -1.75
N ILE A 540 22.75 -12.95 -2.51
CA ILE A 540 22.20 -13.13 -3.85
C ILE A 540 23.25 -13.78 -4.76
N ARG A 541 22.83 -14.83 -5.47
CA ARG A 541 23.66 -15.54 -6.45
C ARG A 541 23.10 -15.40 -7.85
N GLU A 542 21.79 -15.57 -7.98
CA GLU A 542 21.10 -15.61 -9.26
C GLU A 542 20.13 -14.43 -9.44
N TYR A 543 19.82 -14.13 -10.69
CA TYR A 543 18.92 -13.08 -11.11
C TYR A 543 17.92 -13.62 -12.15
N ILE A 544 16.77 -12.95 -12.25
CA ILE A 544 15.74 -13.24 -13.24
C ILE A 544 15.31 -11.95 -13.94
N ASP A 545 15.17 -12.00 -15.25
CA ASP A 545 14.43 -11.00 -15.99
C ASP A 545 12.94 -11.31 -15.88
N LEU A 546 12.19 -10.45 -15.20
CA LEU A 546 10.76 -10.65 -15.03
C LEU A 546 9.98 -10.58 -16.34
N GLU A 547 10.47 -9.88 -17.36
CA GLU A 547 9.79 -9.76 -18.65
C GLU A 547 9.94 -11.05 -19.47
N THR A 548 11.18 -11.52 -19.65
CA THR A 548 11.47 -12.69 -20.49
C THR A 548 11.35 -14.02 -19.73
N GLY A 549 11.49 -13.99 -18.40
CA GLY A 549 11.59 -15.18 -17.55
C GLY A 549 12.98 -15.83 -17.55
N GLU A 550 13.96 -15.25 -18.23
CA GLU A 550 15.32 -15.79 -18.30
C GLU A 550 16.06 -15.61 -16.98
N LYS A 551 16.74 -16.66 -16.55
CA LYS A 551 17.62 -16.65 -15.38
C LYS A 551 19.06 -16.44 -15.80
N GLY A 552 19.86 -15.86 -14.91
CA GLY A 552 21.27 -15.59 -15.17
C GLY A 552 21.98 -14.98 -13.98
N ASN A 553 23.21 -14.51 -14.21
CA ASN A 553 24.06 -13.88 -13.19
C ASN A 553 24.46 -12.47 -13.61
N LYS A 554 24.85 -11.64 -12.63
CA LYS A 554 25.48 -10.35 -12.90
C LYS A 554 27.00 -10.49 -12.97
N ILE A 555 27.59 -10.14 -14.11
CA ILE A 555 29.05 -10.08 -14.31
C ILE A 555 29.41 -8.62 -14.52
N LYS A 556 30.25 -8.06 -13.63
CA LYS A 556 30.62 -6.62 -13.63
C LYS A 556 29.40 -5.68 -13.64
N GLY A 557 28.29 -6.10 -13.05
CA GLY A 557 27.04 -5.33 -12.96
C GLY A 557 26.04 -5.59 -14.10
N GLU A 558 26.46 -6.24 -15.19
CA GLU A 558 25.60 -6.55 -16.33
C GLU A 558 24.97 -7.93 -16.20
N PHE A 559 23.69 -8.05 -16.56
CA PHE A 559 22.96 -9.32 -16.53
C PHE A 559 23.36 -10.18 -17.73
N VAL A 560 23.79 -11.41 -17.45
CA VAL A 560 24.15 -12.42 -18.45
C VAL A 560 23.22 -13.63 -18.25
N PRO A 561 22.28 -13.88 -19.17
CA PRO A 561 21.39 -15.04 -19.06
C PRO A 561 22.18 -16.34 -19.19
N TYR A 562 21.75 -17.38 -18.48
CA TYR A 562 22.26 -18.71 -18.70
C TYR A 562 21.94 -19.15 -20.13
N LYS A 563 22.91 -19.73 -20.84
CA LYS A 563 22.64 -20.34 -22.15
C LYS A 563 21.52 -21.37 -21.96
N LYS A 564 20.49 -21.30 -22.80
CA LYS A 564 19.52 -22.39 -22.91
C LYS A 564 20.30 -23.62 -23.36
N GLU A 565 20.54 -24.57 -22.47
CA GLU A 565 20.89 -25.92 -22.91
C GLU A 565 19.73 -26.38 -23.78
N ASN A 566 20.00 -26.64 -25.06
CA ASN A 566 18.99 -27.21 -25.94
C ASN A 566 18.53 -28.53 -25.31
N GLU A 567 17.24 -28.67 -25.04
CA GLU A 567 16.63 -29.89 -24.49
C GLU A 567 16.90 -31.15 -25.36
N GLU A 568 17.45 -30.98 -26.57
CA GLU A 568 17.92 -32.08 -27.43
C GLU A 568 19.19 -32.79 -26.92
N GLU A 569 20.05 -32.14 -26.12
CA GLU A 569 21.27 -32.78 -25.60
C GLU A 569 21.05 -33.63 -24.35
N ARG A 570 19.89 -33.54 -23.69
CA ARG A 570 19.52 -34.44 -22.57
C ARG A 570 18.78 -35.71 -23.01
N LYS A 571 18.57 -35.90 -24.32
CA LYS A 571 17.95 -37.10 -24.91
C LYS A 571 18.91 -37.94 -25.77
N LYS A 572 20.21 -37.64 -25.76
CA LYS A 572 21.26 -38.54 -26.23
C LYS A 572 22.00 -39.13 -25.04
#